data_AF-A0A381E3M6-F1
#
_entry.id   AF-A0A381E3M6-F1
#
_cell.length_a   1.000
_cell.length_b   1.000
_cell.length_c   1.000
_cell.angle_alpha   90.00
_cell.angle_beta   90.00
_cell.angle_gamma   90.00
#
_symmetry.space_group_name_H-M   'P 1'
#
loop_
_entity.id
_entity.type
_entity.pdbx_description
1 polymer ?
#
loop_
_entity_poly.entity_id
_entity_poly.type
_entity_poly.pdbx_seq_one_letter_code
_entity_poly.pdbx_strand_id
1 'polypeptide(L)'
;MVQELPCEVHNAILYGLQKLAVLRLAFAPNERQLPDTAMVWLEMAARKGGWIPDDAVRVEHAFVRLAIELDKWPTPHQFFAYLPPRPVLPPPDNPRTAADYADAARFWGEIAQQLDCPPSKRPPQIIRNVAVRDFTQAGGVTHTILQDWQQGDEHDEEKSRRRQSR
;
A
#
# COMPACT_ATOMS: atom_id res chain seq x y z
N MET A 1 -1.59 -7.91 1.83
CA MET A 1 -0.21 -7.77 1.33
C MET A 1 0.38 -6.56 2.01
N VAL A 2 1.53 -6.74 2.67
CA VAL A 2 2.30 -5.62 3.22
C VAL A 2 3.04 -5.01 2.03
N GLN A 3 2.78 -3.73 1.71
CA GLN A 3 3.55 -3.06 0.66
C GLN A 3 4.99 -2.88 1.15
N GLU A 4 5.97 -3.21 0.31
CA GLU A 4 7.37 -2.90 0.60
C GLU A 4 7.57 -1.38 0.63
N LEU A 5 8.37 -0.91 1.59
CA LEU A 5 8.70 0.52 1.65
C LEU A 5 9.74 0.88 0.58
N PRO A 6 9.66 2.08 -0.01
CA PRO A 6 10.78 2.66 -0.73
C PRO A 6 12.04 2.69 0.15
N CYS A 7 13.22 2.46 -0.45
CA CYS A 7 14.47 2.37 0.31
C CYS A 7 14.81 3.67 1.04
N GLU A 8 14.42 4.82 0.48
CA GLU A 8 14.61 6.14 1.08
C GLU A 8 13.82 6.27 2.38
N VAL A 9 12.54 5.86 2.36
CA VAL A 9 11.66 5.90 3.53
C VAL A 9 12.10 4.87 4.57
N HIS A 10 12.48 3.67 4.15
CA HIS A 10 13.07 2.65 5.02
C HIS A 10 14.27 3.20 5.79
N ASN A 11 15.24 3.77 5.07
CA ASN A 11 16.47 4.31 5.65
C ASN A 11 16.18 5.49 6.58
N ALA A 12 15.28 6.40 6.19
CA ALA A 12 14.86 7.52 7.02
C ALA A 12 14.29 7.05 8.38
N ILE A 13 13.51 5.96 8.39
CA ILE A 13 12.99 5.37 9.63
C ILE A 13 14.13 4.83 10.49
N LEU A 14 15.06 4.05 9.92
CA LEU A 14 16.18 3.48 10.67
C LEU A 14 17.07 4.56 11.28
N TYR A 15 17.44 5.58 10.50
CA TYR A 15 18.23 6.70 10.99
C TYR A 15 17.48 7.52 12.06
N GLY A 16 16.17 7.70 11.89
CA GLY A 16 15.32 8.34 12.88
C GLY A 16 15.32 7.63 14.23
N LEU A 17 15.16 6.31 14.23
CA LEU A 17 15.20 5.49 15.43
C LEU A 17 16.58 5.52 16.11
N GLN A 18 17.66 5.50 15.32
CA GLN A 18 19.01 5.65 15.85
C GLN A 18 19.21 6.99 16.54
N LYS A 19 18.70 8.10 15.98
CA LYS A 19 18.75 9.43 16.63
C LYS A 19 18.09 9.41 18.00
N LEU A 20 16.89 8.83 18.10
CA LEU A 20 16.19 8.70 19.39
C LEU A 20 16.97 7.84 20.38
N ALA A 21 17.60 6.75 19.91
CA ALA A 21 18.34 5.82 20.77
C ALA A 21 19.54 6.50 21.45
N VAL A 22 20.25 7.37 20.72
CA VAL A 22 21.40 8.13 21.24
C VAL A 22 20.99 9.11 22.35
N LEU A 23 19.76 9.65 22.30
CA LEU A 23 19.24 10.56 23.32
C LEU A 23 18.88 9.86 24.64
N ARG A 24 18.81 8.51 24.64
CA ARG A 24 18.48 7.68 25.80
C ARG A 24 17.20 8.13 26.52
N LEU A 25 16.16 8.41 25.74
CA LEU A 25 14.84 8.78 26.24
C LEU A 25 14.32 7.75 27.25
N ALA A 26 13.48 8.19 28.19
CA ALA A 26 12.88 7.28 29.16
C ALA A 26 12.10 6.17 28.44
N PHE A 27 12.25 4.93 28.91
CA PHE A 27 11.66 3.72 28.30
C PHE A 27 12.18 3.36 26.91
N ALA A 28 13.33 3.91 26.49
CA ALA A 28 13.98 3.48 25.25
C ALA A 28 14.36 1.99 25.29
N PRO A 29 14.25 1.28 24.14
CA PRO A 29 14.77 -0.08 24.03
C PRO A 29 16.29 -0.07 24.29
N ASN A 30 16.80 -1.15 24.88
CA ASN A 30 18.24 -1.31 24.96
C ASN A 30 18.83 -1.67 23.58
N GLU A 31 20.16 -1.61 23.45
CA GLU A 31 20.87 -1.87 22.19
C GLU A 31 20.53 -3.22 21.56
N ARG A 32 20.31 -4.26 22.37
CA ARG A 32 19.93 -5.59 21.87
C ARG A 32 18.51 -5.64 21.34
N GLN A 33 17.62 -4.79 21.84
CA GLN A 33 16.21 -4.72 21.46
C GLN A 33 15.95 -3.71 20.32
N LEU A 34 16.91 -2.83 20.03
CA LEU A 34 16.74 -1.80 19.02
C LEU A 34 16.50 -2.37 17.60
N PRO A 35 17.19 -3.44 17.15
CA PRO A 35 16.91 -4.06 15.84
C PRO A 35 15.46 -4.58 15.73
N ASP A 36 14.98 -5.28 16.76
CA ASP A 36 13.60 -5.80 16.78
C ASP A 36 12.57 -4.67 16.81
N THR A 37 12.87 -3.61 17.57
CA THR A 37 12.05 -2.40 17.60
C THR A 37 11.97 -1.77 16.21
N ALA A 38 13.10 -1.67 15.50
CA ALA A 38 13.12 -1.13 14.15
C ALA A 38 12.29 -1.97 13.17
N MET A 39 12.36 -3.29 13.26
CA MET A 39 11.54 -4.20 12.44
C MET A 39 10.04 -3.97 12.64
N VAL A 40 9.59 -3.83 13.89
CA VAL A 40 8.18 -3.52 14.20
C VAL A 40 7.77 -2.18 13.59
N TRP A 41 8.62 -1.16 13.67
CA TRP A 41 8.33 0.16 13.11
C TRP A 41 8.23 0.13 11.58
N LEU A 42 9.16 -0.55 10.91
CA LEU A 42 9.14 -0.75 9.47
C LEU A 42 7.86 -1.51 9.05
N GLU A 43 7.48 -2.57 9.77
CA GLU A 43 6.25 -3.32 9.52
C GLU A 43 5.00 -2.45 9.67
N MET A 44 4.92 -1.60 10.71
CA MET A 44 3.81 -0.68 10.89
C MET A 44 3.74 0.37 9.78
N ALA A 45 4.89 0.91 9.35
CA ALA A 45 4.95 1.86 8.24
C ALA A 45 4.53 1.20 6.92
N ALA A 46 4.97 -0.04 6.67
CA ALA A 46 4.59 -0.84 5.52
C ALA A 46 3.08 -1.07 5.46
N ARG A 47 2.46 -1.39 6.61
CA ARG A 47 1.00 -1.54 6.75
C ARG A 47 0.24 -0.23 6.55
N LYS A 48 0.80 0.92 6.94
CA LYS A 48 0.19 2.23 6.69
C LYS A 48 0.07 2.51 5.19
N GLY A 49 1.06 2.10 4.40
CA GLY A 49 1.07 2.18 2.95
C GLY A 49 1.07 3.61 2.38
N GLY A 50 1.06 3.71 1.05
CA GLY A 50 0.97 5.00 0.34
C GLY A 50 2.25 5.84 0.36
N TRP A 51 3.39 5.21 0.62
CA TRP A 51 4.70 5.86 0.64
C TRP A 51 5.24 6.05 -0.78
N ILE A 52 5.86 7.20 -1.03
CA ILE A 52 6.70 7.47 -2.20
C ILE A 52 8.10 7.87 -1.70
N PRO A 53 9.16 7.75 -2.51
CA PRO A 53 10.52 8.12 -2.11
C PRO A 53 10.64 9.48 -1.43
N ASP A 54 9.97 10.51 -1.97
CA ASP A 54 9.99 11.89 -1.45
C ASP A 54 9.42 12.03 -0.02
N ASP A 55 8.66 11.05 0.46
CA ASP A 55 8.19 11.05 1.84
C ASP A 55 9.31 10.88 2.87
N ALA A 56 10.52 10.48 2.46
CA ALA A 56 11.69 10.38 3.34
C ALA A 56 11.93 11.70 4.09
N VAL A 57 11.80 12.84 3.42
CA VAL A 57 11.95 14.17 4.05
C VAL A 57 10.90 14.39 5.15
N ARG A 58 9.65 13.97 4.92
CA ARG A 58 8.58 14.08 5.93
C ARG A 58 8.84 13.17 7.13
N VAL A 59 9.37 11.97 6.89
CA VAL A 59 9.78 11.03 7.93
C VAL A 59 10.91 11.62 8.78
N GLU A 60 11.94 12.16 8.15
CA GLU A 60 13.05 12.82 8.86
C GLU A 60 12.58 13.97 9.74
N HIS A 61 11.72 14.84 9.19
CA HIS A 61 11.11 15.93 9.96
C HIS A 61 10.32 15.42 11.18
N ALA A 62 9.55 14.34 11.04
CA ALA A 62 8.82 13.76 12.16
C ALA A 62 9.77 13.28 13.27
N PHE A 63 10.86 12.59 12.92
CA PHE A 63 11.84 12.14 13.91
C PHE A 63 12.59 13.28 14.58
N VAL A 64 12.93 14.35 13.85
CA VAL A 64 13.52 15.57 14.44
C VAL A 64 12.56 16.18 15.45
N ARG A 65 11.27 16.29 15.12
CA ARG A 65 10.27 16.81 16.06
C ARG A 65 10.11 15.93 17.29
N LEU A 66 10.02 14.61 17.12
CA LEU A 66 9.97 13.67 18.25
C LEU A 66 11.19 13.82 19.17
N ALA A 67 12.39 13.98 18.59
CA ALA A 67 13.63 14.16 19.33
C ALA A 67 13.69 15.48 20.13
N ILE A 68 12.98 16.51 19.68
CA ILE A 68 12.91 17.82 20.35
C ILE A 68 11.81 17.83 21.42
N GLU A 69 10.66 17.21 21.11
CA GLU A 69 9.43 17.40 21.87
C GLU A 69 9.16 16.32 22.94
N LEU A 70 9.77 15.13 22.83
CA LEU A 70 9.47 14.00 23.72
C LEU A 70 10.64 13.61 24.63
N ASP A 71 10.35 13.48 25.93
CA ASP A 71 11.28 12.94 26.93
C ASP A 71 11.20 11.40 27.07
N LYS A 72 10.19 10.78 26.46
CA LYS A 72 9.92 9.34 26.51
C LYS A 72 10.01 8.74 25.12
N TRP A 73 10.44 7.49 25.03
CA TRP A 73 10.49 6.76 23.77
C TRP A 73 9.10 6.71 23.11
N PRO A 74 8.97 7.17 21.85
CA PRO A 74 7.68 7.24 21.19
C PRO A 74 7.17 5.86 20.77
N THR A 75 5.86 5.78 20.59
CA THR A 75 5.19 4.67 19.88
C THR A 75 5.12 4.95 18.37
N PRO A 76 4.98 3.93 17.50
CA PRO A 76 4.73 4.13 16.06
C PRO A 76 3.52 5.03 15.79
N HIS A 77 2.47 4.93 16.62
CA HIS A 77 1.29 5.79 16.51
C HIS A 77 1.63 7.27 16.68
N GLN A 78 2.44 7.62 17.70
CA GLN A 78 2.91 8.99 17.88
C GLN A 78 3.73 9.46 16.69
N PHE A 79 4.60 8.60 16.15
CA PHE A 79 5.34 8.95 14.93
C PHE A 79 4.42 9.32 13.76
N PHE A 80 3.38 8.53 13.47
CA PHE A 80 2.46 8.87 12.39
C PHE A 80 1.69 10.17 12.63
N ALA A 81 1.40 10.52 13.89
CA ALA A 81 0.77 11.80 14.23
C ALA A 81 1.70 13.00 14.04
N TYR A 82 3.02 12.79 14.07
CA TYR A 82 4.04 13.82 13.91
C TYR A 82 4.47 14.02 12.45
N LEU A 83 4.01 13.17 11.52
CA LEU A 83 4.27 13.34 10.09
C LEU A 83 3.67 14.67 9.59
N PRO A 84 4.48 15.57 9.00
CA PRO A 84 3.95 16.72 8.31
C PRO A 84 2.96 16.31 7.22
N PRO A 85 1.95 17.13 6.89
CA PRO A 85 1.08 16.87 5.75
C PRO A 85 1.93 16.76 4.47
N ARG A 86 1.47 15.94 3.51
CA ARG A 86 2.14 15.84 2.21
C ARG A 86 2.01 17.20 1.51
N PRO A 87 3.09 17.77 0.93
CA PRO A 87 3.00 19.03 0.22
C PRO A 87 1.92 18.92 -0.85
N VAL A 88 0.96 19.84 -0.82
CA VAL A 88 -0.04 19.94 -1.89
C VAL A 88 0.69 20.52 -3.08
N LEU A 89 0.86 19.72 -4.13
CA LEU A 89 1.39 20.24 -5.39
C LEU A 89 0.41 21.30 -5.92
N PRO A 90 0.89 22.47 -6.37
CA PRO A 90 0.03 23.43 -7.02
C PRO A 90 -0.66 22.77 -8.23
N PRO A 91 -1.91 23.17 -8.56
CA PRO A 91 -2.55 22.72 -9.79
C PRO A 91 -1.61 22.94 -10.99
N PRO A 92 -1.59 22.04 -11.98
CA PRO A 92 -0.75 22.22 -13.14
C PRO A 92 -1.06 23.55 -13.84
N ASP A 93 -0.01 24.25 -14.29
CA ASP A 93 -0.13 25.57 -14.95
C ASP A 93 -1.00 25.55 -16.21
N ASN A 94 -1.22 24.36 -16.78
CA ASN A 94 -2.18 24.10 -17.84
C ASN A 94 -3.30 23.18 -17.31
N PRO A 95 -4.41 23.75 -16.79
CA PRO A 95 -5.58 22.95 -16.47
C PRO A 95 -6.15 22.36 -17.77
N ARG A 96 -6.30 21.03 -17.82
CA ARG A 96 -6.89 20.35 -18.98
C ARG A 96 -8.23 20.97 -19.35
N THR A 97 -8.36 21.34 -20.62
CA THR A 97 -9.58 21.87 -21.21
C THR A 97 -10.56 20.75 -21.54
N ALA A 98 -11.84 21.09 -21.74
CA ALA A 98 -12.85 20.13 -22.21
C ALA A 98 -12.45 19.45 -23.54
N ALA A 99 -11.69 20.16 -24.39
CA ALA A 99 -11.13 19.60 -25.62
C ALA A 99 -10.09 18.50 -25.32
N ASP A 100 -9.20 18.71 -24.35
CA ASP A 100 -8.21 17.70 -23.94
C ASP A 100 -8.88 16.42 -23.42
N TYR A 101 -10.02 16.55 -22.71
CA TYR A 101 -10.80 15.39 -22.27
C TYR A 101 -11.48 14.66 -23.45
N ALA A 102 -11.97 15.40 -24.45
CA ALA A 102 -12.57 14.81 -25.64
C ALA A 102 -11.52 14.07 -26.49
N ASP A 103 -10.33 14.64 -26.64
CA ASP A 103 -9.24 14.02 -27.39
C ASP A 103 -8.68 12.79 -26.67
N ALA A 104 -8.54 12.84 -25.34
CA ALA A 104 -8.20 11.65 -24.56
C ALA A 104 -9.27 10.55 -24.69
N ALA A 105 -10.55 10.90 -24.66
CA ALA A 105 -11.64 9.93 -24.82
C ALA A 105 -11.63 9.27 -26.22
N ARG A 106 -11.33 10.03 -27.27
CA ARG A 106 -11.15 9.51 -28.64
C ARG A 106 -9.97 8.55 -28.71
N PHE A 107 -8.80 8.98 -28.24
CA PHE A 107 -7.58 8.17 -28.23
C PHE A 107 -7.79 6.83 -27.51
N TRP A 108 -8.37 6.85 -26.31
CA TRP A 108 -8.67 5.61 -25.57
C TRP A 108 -9.75 4.76 -26.26
N GLY A 109 -10.72 5.39 -26.93
CA GLY A 109 -11.72 4.69 -27.75
C GLY A 109 -11.12 4.00 -28.97
N GLU A 110 -10.12 4.59 -29.61
CA GLU A 110 -9.38 3.99 -30.73
C GLU A 110 -8.51 2.81 -30.25
N ILE A 111 -7.78 2.98 -29.14
CA ILE A 111 -7.01 1.89 -28.53
C ILE A 111 -7.92 0.73 -28.10
N ALA A 112 -9.10 1.02 -27.56
CA ALA A 112 -10.07 -0.01 -27.17
C ALA A 112 -10.72 -0.74 -28.36
N GLN A 113 -10.66 -0.18 -29.58
CA GLN A 113 -11.10 -0.88 -30.79
C GLN A 113 -9.99 -1.74 -31.41
N GLN A 114 -8.73 -1.34 -31.23
CA GLN A 114 -7.56 -2.12 -31.67
C GLN A 114 -7.28 -3.31 -30.77
N LEU A 115 -7.55 -3.18 -29.48
CA LEU A 115 -7.54 -4.27 -28.52
C LEU A 115 -8.91 -4.94 -28.58
N ASP A 116 -9.02 -6.20 -29.00
CA ASP A 116 -10.28 -6.96 -29.12
C ASP A 116 -10.90 -7.28 -27.74
N CYS A 117 -11.21 -6.24 -26.98
CA CYS A 117 -11.71 -6.28 -25.61
C CYS A 117 -13.02 -5.50 -25.58
N PRO A 118 -14.18 -6.16 -25.38
CA PRO A 118 -15.45 -5.44 -25.36
C PRO A 118 -15.45 -4.42 -24.20
N PRO A 119 -16.00 -3.21 -24.41
CA PRO A 119 -16.05 -2.21 -23.35
C PRO A 119 -16.81 -2.79 -22.16
N SER A 120 -16.08 -2.99 -21.05
CA SER A 120 -16.67 -3.48 -19.80
C SER A 120 -17.83 -2.57 -19.40
N LYS A 121 -19.05 -3.12 -19.32
CA LYS A 121 -20.25 -2.41 -18.81
C LYS A 121 -20.16 -2.02 -17.34
N ARG A 122 -19.02 -2.26 -16.67
CA ARG A 122 -18.74 -1.84 -15.30
C ARG A 122 -17.79 -0.66 -15.32
N PRO A 123 -18.12 0.46 -14.64
CA PRO A 123 -17.18 1.57 -14.48
C PRO A 123 -15.86 1.05 -13.86
N PRO A 124 -14.71 1.65 -14.22
CA PRO A 124 -13.40 1.20 -13.73
C PRO A 124 -13.42 1.16 -12.21
N GLN A 125 -13.23 -0.04 -11.65
CA GLN A 125 -13.23 -0.29 -10.21
C GLN A 125 -11.91 0.20 -9.59
N ILE A 126 -11.61 1.49 -9.74
CA ILE A 126 -10.52 2.17 -9.01
C ILE A 126 -10.74 2.11 -7.49
N ILE A 127 -11.90 1.61 -7.03
CA ILE A 127 -12.17 1.25 -5.64
C ILE A 127 -12.72 -0.18 -5.55
N ARG A 128 -11.99 -1.18 -6.05
CA ARG A 128 -12.13 -2.57 -5.57
C ARG A 128 -10.99 -3.44 -6.12
N ASN A 129 -9.88 -3.54 -5.40
CA ASN A 129 -8.96 -4.70 -5.42
C ASN A 129 -7.87 -4.50 -4.35
N VAL A 130 -8.26 -4.68 -3.09
CA VAL A 130 -7.36 -5.25 -2.09
C VAL A 130 -7.80 -6.70 -1.91
N ALA A 131 -6.83 -7.61 -2.01
CA ALA A 131 -6.94 -9.06 -2.18
C ALA A 131 -7.33 -9.44 -3.62
N VAL A 132 -6.47 -10.09 -4.39
CA VAL A 132 -6.09 -11.51 -4.24
C VAL A 132 -4.75 -11.73 -4.97
N ARG A 133 -3.89 -12.60 -4.40
CA ARG A 133 -2.56 -13.09 -4.85
C ARG A 133 -1.37 -12.44 -4.13
N ASP A 134 -1.09 -12.97 -2.95
CA ASP A 134 0.26 -13.40 -2.53
C ASP A 134 0.13 -14.04 -1.15
N PHE A 135 -0.47 -15.23 -1.13
CA PHE A 135 -0.45 -16.15 0.02
C PHE A 135 -0.14 -17.55 -0.51
N THR A 136 1.07 -17.71 -1.03
CA THR A 136 1.68 -19.02 -1.30
C THR A 136 3.18 -18.97 -1.07
N GLN A 137 3.63 -18.48 0.10
CA GLN A 137 4.95 -18.87 0.62
C GLN A 137 5.11 -18.59 2.12
N ALA A 138 4.38 -19.32 2.95
CA ALA A 138 4.81 -19.72 4.30
C ALA A 138 3.75 -20.69 4.85
N GLY A 139 4.15 -21.92 5.13
CA GLY A 139 3.25 -22.99 5.57
C GLY A 139 2.58 -22.71 6.92
N GLY A 140 1.35 -23.20 7.09
CA GLY A 140 0.68 -23.22 8.39
C GLY A 140 -0.83 -23.07 8.35
N VAL A 141 -1.52 -24.12 7.89
CA VAL A 141 -2.87 -24.58 8.28
C VAL A 141 -3.84 -23.55 8.91
N THR A 142 -4.90 -23.19 8.19
CA THR A 142 -6.29 -23.42 8.64
C THR A 142 -7.18 -23.72 7.43
N HIS A 143 -7.67 -24.96 7.41
CA HIS A 143 -8.61 -25.50 6.46
C HIS A 143 -10.04 -25.02 6.81
N THR A 144 -10.95 -25.10 5.84
CA THR A 144 -12.40 -24.99 6.01
C THR A 144 -13.03 -23.60 5.84
N ILE A 145 -12.69 -22.85 4.78
CA ILE A 145 -13.64 -21.96 4.06
C ILE A 145 -13.25 -21.88 2.57
N LEU A 146 -13.07 -23.03 1.89
CA LEU A 146 -12.79 -23.08 0.45
C LEU A 146 -13.48 -24.24 -0.30
N GLN A 147 -14.16 -25.16 0.40
CA GLN A 147 -14.82 -26.31 -0.25
C GLN A 147 -16.22 -25.99 -0.80
N ASP A 148 -16.92 -25.00 -0.25
CA ASP A 148 -18.28 -24.65 -0.70
C ASP A 148 -18.30 -23.89 -2.05
N TRP A 149 -17.18 -23.32 -2.49
CA TRP A 149 -17.11 -22.59 -3.76
C TRP A 149 -16.64 -23.46 -4.94
N GLN A 150 -15.95 -24.58 -4.67
CA GLN A 150 -15.45 -25.46 -5.72
C GLN A 150 -16.53 -26.45 -6.21
N GLN A 151 -17.57 -26.71 -5.41
CA GLN A 151 -18.71 -27.57 -5.80
C GLN A 151 -19.77 -26.85 -6.65
N GLY A 152 -19.78 -25.51 -6.69
CA GLY A 152 -20.70 -24.73 -7.52
C GLY A 152 -20.35 -24.77 -9.01
N ASP A 153 -19.05 -24.75 -9.33
CA ASP A 153 -18.57 -24.67 -10.72
C ASP A 153 -18.65 -26.03 -11.45
N GLU A 154 -18.44 -27.16 -10.75
CA GLU A 154 -18.54 -28.49 -11.37
C GLU A 154 -19.98 -28.84 -11.82
N HIS A 155 -20.99 -28.35 -11.09
CA HIS A 155 -22.38 -28.63 -11.41
C HIS A 155 -22.91 -27.82 -12.62
N ASP A 156 -22.28 -26.68 -12.91
CA ASP A 156 -22.62 -25.82 -14.06
C ASP A 156 -21.81 -26.17 -15.32
N GLU A 157 -20.59 -26.71 -15.18
CA GLU A 157 -19.85 -27.30 -16.31
C GLU A 157 -20.50 -28.60 -16.82
N GLU A 158 -21.00 -29.47 -15.94
CA GLU A 158 -21.70 -30.71 -16.31
C GLU A 158 -23.04 -30.43 -17.05
N LYS A 159 -23.78 -29.39 -16.63
CA LYS A 159 -24.99 -28.93 -17.34
C LYS A 159 -24.68 -28.36 -18.72
N SER A 160 -23.54 -27.70 -18.86
CA SER A 160 -23.10 -27.09 -20.12
C SER A 160 -22.64 -28.15 -21.13
N ARG A 161 -21.93 -29.21 -20.67
CA ARG A 161 -21.55 -30.35 -21.50
C ARG A 161 -22.75 -31.16 -22.03
N ARG A 162 -23.79 -31.34 -21.22
CA ARG A 162 -25.02 -32.05 -21.64
C ARG A 162 -25.87 -31.28 -22.65
N ARG A 163 -25.72 -29.96 -22.74
CA ARG A 163 -26.42 -29.11 -23.72
C ARG A 163 -25.71 -29.05 -25.08
N GLN A 164 -24.42 -29.36 -25.15
CA GLN A 164 -23.64 -29.36 -26.41
C GLN A 164 -23.65 -30.70 -27.15
N SER A 165 -24.10 -31.80 -26.51
CA SER A 165 -24.21 -33.14 -27.14
C SER A 165 -25.66 -33.54 -27.49
N ARG A 166 -26.55 -32.58 -27.77
CA ARG A 166 -27.93 -32.85 -28.19
C ARG A 166 -28.30 -32.09 -29.45
#